data_AF-A0A370NKH0-F1
#
_entry.id   AF-A0A370NKH0-F1
#
_cell.length_a   1.000
_cell.length_b   1.000
_cell.length_c   1.000
_cell.angle_alpha   90.00
_cell.angle_beta   90.00
_cell.angle_gamma   90.00
#
_symmetry.space_group_name_H-M   'P 1'
#
loop_
_entity.id
_entity.type
_entity.pdbx_description
1 polymer ?
#
loop_
_entity_poly.entity_id
_entity_poly.type
_entity_poly.pdbx_seq_one_letter_code
_entity_poly.pdbx_strand_id
1 'polypeptide(L)'
;MTKYNPRIEAFLATQAVVADAKSFTSVSLELKRFCRKQVAEIIQRASVDFGLFGAPIQIDETRIPVDGHPNIWEAIAAGLVPDLDHFREILRATYEANGPAIAEQQTAVTLCRAFGLASIMAERRSVTVVRLKLVAISESVCSATRPSRQLHFGSFEPVTQAFTALAVFARRMGYTSLATCLAVIQYNEYWELRLAKPITDTLIAFVQQHAGTSPQSA
;
A
#
# COMPACT_ATOMS: atom_id res chain seq x y z
N MET A 1 -10.83 28.48 -18.90
CA MET A 1 -10.89 27.39 -19.91
C MET A 1 -10.19 26.19 -19.31
N THR A 2 -10.95 25.33 -18.64
CA THR A 2 -10.48 24.05 -18.09
C THR A 2 -10.08 23.17 -19.27
N LYS A 3 -8.79 22.87 -19.41
CA LYS A 3 -8.31 21.93 -20.43
C LYS A 3 -8.64 20.54 -19.92
N TYR A 4 -9.69 19.92 -20.46
CA TYR A 4 -10.04 18.56 -20.09
C TYR A 4 -9.01 17.58 -20.66
N ASN A 5 -8.80 16.49 -19.94
CA ASN A 5 -7.97 15.38 -20.40
C ASN A 5 -8.51 14.85 -21.75
N PRO A 6 -7.67 14.72 -22.80
CA PRO A 6 -8.12 14.34 -24.15
C PRO A 6 -8.81 12.97 -24.19
N ARG A 7 -8.56 12.10 -23.20
CA ARG A 7 -9.26 10.81 -23.07
C ARG A 7 -10.72 10.98 -22.65
N ILE A 8 -11.02 11.96 -21.81
CA ILE A 8 -12.39 12.25 -21.39
C ILE A 8 -13.14 12.91 -22.55
N GLU A 9 -12.51 13.83 -23.26
CA GLU A 9 -13.10 14.45 -24.46
C GLU A 9 -13.42 13.42 -25.54
N ALA A 10 -12.50 12.47 -25.80
CA ALA A 10 -12.75 11.38 -26.73
C ALA A 10 -13.91 10.47 -26.30
N PHE A 11 -14.04 10.19 -25.00
CA PHE A 11 -15.16 9.41 -24.46
C PHE A 11 -16.48 10.17 -24.63
N LEU A 12 -16.53 11.44 -24.25
CA LEU A 12 -17.71 12.30 -24.39
C LEU A 12 -18.14 12.45 -25.86
N ALA A 13 -17.17 12.62 -26.77
CA ALA A 13 -17.43 12.68 -28.21
C ALA A 13 -18.02 11.37 -28.76
N THR A 14 -17.59 10.22 -28.24
CA THR A 14 -18.13 8.91 -28.63
C THR A 14 -19.56 8.71 -28.12
N GLN A 15 -19.88 9.21 -26.93
CA GLN A 15 -21.22 9.08 -26.33
C GLN A 15 -22.25 10.06 -26.91
N ALA A 16 -21.82 11.24 -27.37
CA ALA A 16 -22.70 12.24 -27.99
C ALA A 16 -23.38 11.74 -29.29
N VAL A 17 -22.84 10.71 -29.94
CA VAL A 17 -23.38 10.13 -31.18
C VAL A 17 -24.59 9.19 -30.91
N VAL A 18 -24.87 8.82 -29.65
CA VAL A 18 -25.78 7.69 -29.31
C VAL A 18 -27.05 8.12 -28.53
N ALA A 19 -27.33 9.42 -28.37
CA ALA A 19 -28.26 9.89 -27.33
C ALA A 19 -29.78 9.77 -27.64
N ASP A 20 -30.47 8.87 -26.91
CA ASP A 20 -31.93 8.83 -26.64
C ASP A 20 -32.20 9.03 -25.13
N ALA A 21 -33.39 9.43 -24.66
CA ALA A 21 -33.60 9.87 -23.26
C ALA A 21 -33.30 8.79 -22.18
N LYS A 22 -33.49 7.51 -22.49
CA LYS A 22 -33.05 6.39 -21.61
C LYS A 22 -31.54 6.16 -21.62
N SER A 23 -30.85 6.61 -22.66
CA SER A 23 -29.39 6.55 -22.75
C SER A 23 -28.70 7.57 -21.85
N PHE A 24 -29.35 8.69 -21.50
CA PHE A 24 -28.72 9.74 -20.69
C PHE A 24 -28.35 9.30 -19.28
N THR A 25 -29.17 8.46 -18.63
CA THR A 25 -28.87 7.93 -17.29
C THR A 25 -27.80 6.85 -17.31
N SER A 26 -27.76 6.01 -18.36
CA SER A 26 -26.68 5.03 -18.55
C SER A 26 -25.36 5.72 -18.89
N VAL A 27 -25.38 6.74 -19.75
CA VAL A 27 -24.24 7.61 -20.11
C VAL A 27 -23.64 8.26 -18.86
N SER A 28 -24.48 8.78 -17.96
CA SER A 28 -24.00 9.37 -16.70
C SER A 28 -23.32 8.33 -15.79
N LEU A 29 -23.87 7.11 -15.68
CA LEU A 29 -23.26 6.04 -14.88
C LEU A 29 -21.95 5.53 -15.47
N GLU A 30 -21.88 5.39 -16.79
CA GLU A 30 -20.66 4.99 -17.51
C GLU A 30 -19.56 6.03 -17.38
N LEU A 31 -19.90 7.31 -17.51
CA LEU A 31 -18.97 8.42 -17.28
C LEU A 31 -18.41 8.39 -15.85
N LYS A 32 -19.26 8.18 -14.83
CA LYS A 32 -18.80 8.05 -13.44
C LYS A 32 -17.85 6.86 -13.27
N ARG A 33 -18.16 5.70 -13.85
CA ARG A 33 -17.28 4.52 -13.81
C ARG A 33 -15.94 4.80 -14.50
N PHE A 34 -15.97 5.47 -15.66
CA PHE A 34 -14.78 5.84 -16.40
C PHE A 34 -13.89 6.79 -15.60
N CYS A 35 -14.47 7.85 -15.02
CA CYS A 35 -13.74 8.80 -14.17
C CYS A 35 -13.11 8.09 -12.97
N ARG A 36 -13.87 7.22 -12.27
CA ARG A 36 -13.33 6.45 -11.14
C ARG A 36 -12.14 5.59 -11.53
N LYS A 37 -12.20 4.94 -12.70
CA LYS A 37 -11.11 4.12 -13.21
C LYS A 37 -9.87 4.96 -13.53
N GLN A 38 -10.05 6.13 -14.17
CA GLN A 38 -8.92 7.03 -14.47
C GLN A 38 -8.28 7.57 -13.20
N VAL A 39 -9.07 7.96 -12.20
CA VAL A 39 -8.57 8.41 -10.90
C VAL A 39 -7.77 7.30 -10.24
N ALA A 40 -8.35 6.10 -10.09
CA ALA A 40 -7.63 4.96 -9.50
C ALA A 40 -6.30 4.65 -10.21
N GLU A 41 -6.25 4.75 -11.54
CA GLU A 41 -5.01 4.57 -12.33
C GLU A 41 -3.98 5.67 -12.02
N ILE A 42 -4.41 6.93 -11.87
CA ILE A 42 -3.54 8.06 -11.51
C ILE A 42 -2.97 7.86 -10.10
N ILE A 43 -3.80 7.51 -9.10
CA ILE A 43 -3.30 7.24 -7.75
C ILE A 43 -2.35 6.06 -7.75
N GLN A 44 -2.68 4.98 -8.45
CA GLN A 44 -1.80 3.81 -8.51
C GLN A 44 -0.43 4.18 -9.09
N ARG A 45 -0.38 5.01 -10.14
CA ARG A 45 0.89 5.51 -10.70
C ARG A 45 1.61 6.44 -9.73
N ALA A 46 0.92 7.44 -9.18
CA ALA A 46 1.47 8.37 -8.20
C ALA A 46 2.05 7.64 -6.97
N SER A 47 1.35 6.61 -6.51
CA SER A 47 1.75 5.76 -5.40
C SER A 47 3.11 5.07 -5.66
N VAL A 48 3.34 4.63 -6.89
CA VAL A 48 4.61 4.05 -7.33
C VAL A 48 5.68 5.13 -7.57
N ASP A 49 5.32 6.20 -8.27
CA ASP A 49 6.24 7.26 -8.70
C ASP A 49 6.81 8.06 -7.52
N PHE A 50 5.98 8.36 -6.52
CA PHE A 50 6.37 9.10 -5.32
C PHE A 50 6.85 8.19 -4.18
N GLY A 51 6.70 6.88 -4.34
CA GLY A 51 7.11 5.89 -3.33
C GLY A 51 8.58 5.50 -3.41
N LEU A 52 8.92 4.49 -2.62
CA LEU A 52 10.22 3.83 -2.69
C LEU A 52 10.14 2.61 -3.62
N PHE A 53 11.29 2.19 -4.15
CA PHE A 53 11.35 1.00 -4.99
C PHE A 53 10.86 -0.25 -4.24
N GLY A 54 9.68 -0.73 -4.60
CA GLY A 54 8.98 -1.85 -3.96
C GLY A 54 8.16 -1.49 -2.72
N ALA A 55 8.10 -0.21 -2.33
CA ALA A 55 7.21 0.33 -1.29
C ALA A 55 6.42 1.51 -1.87
N PRO A 56 5.34 1.23 -2.62
CA PRO A 56 4.43 2.27 -3.07
C PRO A 56 3.79 2.97 -1.88
N ILE A 57 3.59 4.29 -1.95
CA ILE A 57 2.95 5.04 -0.86
C ILE A 57 1.44 4.85 -0.88
N GLN A 58 0.85 4.61 0.27
CA GLN A 58 -0.60 4.68 0.41
C GLN A 58 -1.01 6.16 0.43
N ILE A 59 -1.72 6.60 -0.61
CA ILE A 59 -2.23 7.96 -0.75
C ILE A 59 -3.63 8.02 -0.16
N ASP A 60 -3.88 8.97 0.75
CA ASP A 60 -5.20 9.21 1.31
C ASP A 60 -6.00 10.16 0.42
N GLU A 61 -6.70 9.58 -0.54
CA GLU A 61 -7.47 10.31 -1.55
C GLU A 61 -8.68 11.05 -0.96
N THR A 62 -9.13 10.67 0.24
CA THR A 62 -10.32 11.24 0.88
C THR A 62 -10.08 12.65 1.41
N ARG A 63 -8.82 13.11 1.41
CA ARG A 63 -8.40 14.40 1.96
C ARG A 63 -7.87 15.38 0.91
N ILE A 64 -7.95 15.03 -0.38
CA ILE A 64 -7.37 15.82 -1.45
C ILE A 64 -8.49 16.63 -2.12
N PRO A 65 -8.60 17.94 -1.84
CA PRO A 65 -9.64 18.77 -2.42
C PRO A 65 -9.42 18.96 -3.92
N VAL A 66 -10.50 18.90 -4.70
CA VAL A 66 -10.49 19.05 -6.17
C VAL A 66 -11.75 19.78 -6.60
N ASP A 67 -11.62 20.79 -7.47
CA ASP A 67 -12.75 21.51 -8.10
C ASP A 67 -13.80 22.05 -7.12
N GLY A 68 -13.37 22.51 -5.94
CA GLY A 68 -14.25 23.02 -4.89
C GLY A 68 -14.95 21.94 -4.05
N HIS A 69 -14.67 20.66 -4.30
CA HIS A 69 -15.10 19.54 -3.47
C HIS A 69 -13.99 19.13 -2.47
N PRO A 70 -14.35 18.58 -1.30
CA PRO A 70 -13.38 18.17 -0.30
C PRO A 70 -12.56 16.94 -0.74
N ASN A 71 -13.10 16.11 -1.65
CA ASN A 71 -12.37 15.03 -2.28
C ASN A 71 -12.85 14.77 -3.71
N ILE A 72 -11.98 14.12 -4.51
CA ILE A 72 -12.26 13.78 -5.91
C ILE A 72 -13.46 12.84 -6.09
N TRP A 73 -13.73 11.98 -5.10
CA TRP A 73 -14.84 11.04 -5.16
C TRP A 73 -16.20 11.72 -5.06
N GLU A 74 -16.29 12.80 -4.28
CA GLU A 74 -17.49 13.63 -4.17
C GLU A 74 -17.76 14.42 -5.45
N ALA A 75 -16.72 14.95 -6.10
CA ALA A 75 -16.86 15.59 -7.41
C ALA A 75 -17.45 14.61 -8.45
N ILE A 76 -16.94 13.37 -8.49
CA ILE A 76 -17.47 12.33 -9.37
C ILE A 76 -18.89 11.91 -8.96
N ALA A 77 -19.18 11.81 -7.66
CA ALA A 77 -20.49 11.45 -7.16
C ALA A 77 -21.56 12.48 -7.56
N ALA A 78 -21.22 13.76 -7.50
CA ALA A 78 -22.04 14.88 -7.98
C ALA A 78 -22.28 14.86 -9.51
N GLY A 79 -21.58 14.00 -10.25
CA GLY A 79 -21.70 13.92 -11.71
C GLY A 79 -20.87 14.95 -12.46
N LEU A 80 -19.95 15.63 -11.76
CA LEU A 80 -18.97 16.50 -12.39
C LEU A 80 -17.82 15.66 -12.93
N VAL A 81 -17.22 16.16 -14.01
CA VAL A 81 -15.98 15.61 -14.57
C VAL A 81 -14.82 16.33 -13.86
N PRO A 82 -14.05 15.64 -13.01
CA PRO A 82 -12.96 16.28 -12.28
C PRO A 82 -11.81 16.66 -13.23
N ASP A 83 -11.13 17.76 -12.91
CA ASP A 83 -9.87 18.14 -13.56
C ASP A 83 -8.74 17.21 -13.08
N LEU A 84 -8.50 16.17 -13.88
CA LEU A 84 -7.49 15.15 -13.58
C LEU A 84 -6.05 15.69 -13.65
N ASP A 85 -5.81 16.72 -14.45
CA ASP A 85 -4.47 17.32 -14.57
C ASP A 85 -4.18 18.18 -13.34
N HIS A 86 -5.17 18.96 -12.90
CA HIS A 86 -5.08 19.69 -11.63
C HIS A 86 -4.91 18.73 -10.45
N PHE A 87 -5.67 17.65 -10.39
CA PHE A 87 -5.54 16.63 -9.36
C PHE A 87 -4.13 16.02 -9.33
N ARG A 88 -3.56 15.71 -10.49
CA ARG A 88 -2.18 15.20 -10.58
C ARG A 88 -1.14 16.21 -10.09
N GLU A 89 -1.36 17.49 -10.35
CA GLU A 89 -0.47 18.56 -9.86
C GLU A 89 -0.52 18.67 -8.33
N ILE A 90 -1.71 18.58 -7.73
CA ILE A 90 -1.86 18.55 -6.27
C ILE A 90 -1.14 17.35 -5.67
N LEU A 91 -1.30 16.16 -6.28
CA LEU A 91 -0.60 14.96 -5.85
C LEU A 91 0.92 15.15 -5.89
N ARG A 92 1.45 15.71 -6.98
CA ARG A 92 2.87 16.00 -7.11
C ARG A 92 3.33 16.98 -6.04
N ALA A 93 2.67 18.12 -5.90
CA ALA A 93 3.03 19.15 -4.92
C ALA A 93 3.01 18.62 -3.47
N THR A 94 2.11 17.68 -3.17
CA THR A 94 1.94 17.12 -1.83
C THR A 94 2.95 16.02 -1.52
N TYR A 95 3.19 15.10 -2.47
CA TYR A 95 3.89 13.85 -2.21
C TYR A 95 5.26 13.73 -2.88
N GLU A 96 5.61 14.53 -3.89
CA GLU A 96 6.89 14.37 -4.61
C GLU A 96 8.11 14.59 -3.68
N ALA A 97 8.06 15.63 -2.85
CA ALA A 97 9.15 15.96 -1.94
C ALA A 97 9.24 15.01 -0.73
N ASN A 98 8.09 14.60 -0.18
CA ASN A 98 8.01 13.86 1.09
C ASN A 98 7.69 12.37 0.91
N GLY A 99 7.41 11.93 -0.31
CA GLY A 99 6.94 10.58 -0.62
C GLY A 99 7.85 9.47 -0.11
N PRO A 100 9.18 9.55 -0.29
CA PRO A 100 10.10 8.56 0.27
C PRO A 100 10.03 8.45 1.79
N ALA A 101 9.95 9.57 2.51
CA ALA A 101 9.85 9.57 3.97
C ALA A 101 8.51 8.98 4.45
N ILE A 102 7.42 9.30 3.75
CA ILE A 102 6.10 8.72 4.01
C ILE A 102 6.11 7.20 3.75
N ALA A 103 6.78 6.75 2.68
CA ALA A 103 6.93 5.33 2.38
C ALA A 103 7.71 4.59 3.48
N GLU A 104 8.78 5.17 4.01
CA GLU A 104 9.54 4.62 5.14
C GLU A 104 8.67 4.53 6.40
N GLN A 105 7.91 5.59 6.69
CA GLN A 105 6.97 5.60 7.82
C GLN A 105 5.90 4.51 7.69
N GLN A 106 5.27 4.38 6.52
CA GLN A 106 4.27 3.33 6.25
C GLN A 106 4.88 1.92 6.33
N THR A 107 6.11 1.76 5.84
CA THR A 107 6.89 0.52 5.95
C THR A 107 7.12 0.15 7.42
N ALA A 108 7.56 1.12 8.23
CA ALA A 108 7.80 0.93 9.66
C ALA A 108 6.52 0.58 10.43
N VAL A 109 5.40 1.26 10.15
CA VAL A 109 4.09 0.95 10.75
C VAL A 109 3.64 -0.45 10.38
N THR A 110 3.79 -0.85 9.10
CA THR A 110 3.46 -2.20 8.63
C THR A 110 4.29 -3.25 9.36
N LEU A 111 5.60 -3.06 9.49
CA LEU A 111 6.49 -3.97 10.21
C LEU A 111 6.14 -4.06 11.70
N CYS A 112 5.86 -2.92 12.33
CA CYS A 112 5.45 -2.87 13.73
C CYS A 112 4.18 -3.68 13.97
N ARG A 113 3.17 -3.49 13.14
CA ARG A 113 1.89 -4.22 13.21
C ARG A 113 2.06 -5.71 12.91
N ALA A 114 2.83 -6.05 11.88
CA ALA A 114 2.97 -7.42 11.39
C ALA A 114 3.75 -8.32 12.36
N PHE A 115 4.80 -7.80 12.97
CA PHE A 115 5.66 -8.55 13.90
C PHE A 115 5.38 -8.24 15.37
N GLY A 116 4.47 -7.32 15.67
CA GLY A 116 4.18 -6.89 17.03
C GLY A 116 5.38 -6.25 17.73
N LEU A 117 6.23 -5.52 17.00
CA LEU A 117 7.50 -4.96 17.52
C LEU A 117 7.30 -3.91 18.63
N ALA A 118 6.08 -3.40 18.80
CA ALA A 118 5.71 -2.58 19.94
C ALA A 118 5.50 -3.38 21.24
N SER A 119 5.45 -4.71 21.17
CA SER A 119 5.23 -5.60 22.32
C SER A 119 6.50 -6.30 22.73
N ILE A 120 6.84 -6.20 24.02
CA ILE A 120 7.98 -6.89 24.66
C ILE A 120 7.90 -8.42 24.44
N MET A 121 6.71 -8.96 24.18
CA MET A 121 6.46 -10.40 23.98
C MET A 121 6.82 -10.93 22.58
N ALA A 122 7.07 -10.05 21.59
CA ALA A 122 7.31 -10.46 20.21
C ALA A 122 8.71 -11.04 19.95
N GLU A 123 9.63 -10.86 20.90
CA GLU A 123 11.03 -11.20 20.71
C GLU A 123 11.47 -12.34 21.61
N ARG A 124 11.68 -13.52 21.03
CA ARG A 124 12.54 -14.54 21.65
C ARG A 124 13.96 -14.30 21.18
N ARG A 125 14.71 -13.54 21.97
CA ARG A 125 16.13 -13.26 21.74
C ARG A 125 16.97 -14.48 22.10
N SER A 126 17.68 -15.03 21.11
CA SER A 126 18.86 -15.88 21.36
C SER A 126 20.13 -15.02 21.25
N VAL A 127 21.27 -15.57 21.70
CA VAL A 127 22.57 -14.88 21.70
C VAL A 127 22.98 -14.45 20.28
N THR A 128 22.60 -15.22 19.25
CA THR A 128 23.03 -15.01 17.85
C THR A 128 21.89 -14.72 16.88
N VAL A 129 20.67 -15.15 17.19
CA VAL A 129 19.52 -15.10 16.28
C VAL A 129 18.30 -14.57 17.03
N VAL A 130 17.55 -13.68 16.42
CA VAL A 130 16.22 -13.29 16.90
C VAL A 130 15.17 -13.93 16.01
N ARG A 131 14.17 -14.53 16.66
CA ARG A 131 12.99 -15.06 15.97
C ARG A 131 11.90 -14.01 15.97
N LEU A 132 11.52 -13.56 14.78
CA LEU A 132 10.35 -12.70 14.59
C LEU A 132 9.17 -13.58 14.20
N LYS A 133 8.10 -13.48 14.99
CA LYS A 133 6.87 -14.20 14.72
C LYS A 133 5.90 -13.26 14.02
N LEU A 134 5.50 -13.63 12.81
CA LEU A 134 4.47 -12.90 12.09
C LEU A 134 3.08 -13.17 12.70
N VAL A 135 2.29 -12.13 12.90
CA VAL A 135 0.90 -12.24 13.36
C VAL A 135 0.02 -12.58 12.16
N ALA A 136 -0.25 -13.87 11.97
CA ALA A 136 -1.10 -14.36 10.89
C ALA A 136 -1.98 -15.54 11.35
N ILE A 137 -3.21 -15.60 10.81
CA ILE A 137 -4.13 -16.71 11.08
C ILE A 137 -3.75 -17.87 10.15
N SER A 138 -3.48 -19.03 10.75
CA SER A 138 -3.27 -20.29 10.05
C SER A 138 -4.44 -21.23 10.29
N GLU A 139 -4.86 -21.96 9.27
CA GLU A 139 -5.84 -23.02 9.38
C GLU A 139 -5.19 -24.41 9.26
N SER A 140 -5.75 -25.40 9.95
CA SER A 140 -5.31 -26.79 9.82
C SER A 140 -5.88 -27.39 8.55
N VAL A 141 -5.02 -27.94 7.71
CA VAL A 141 -5.46 -28.73 6.57
C VAL A 141 -5.49 -30.19 7.01
N CYS A 142 -6.68 -30.77 7.05
CA CYS A 142 -6.86 -32.20 7.31
C CYS A 142 -6.32 -32.99 6.12
N SER A 143 -5.04 -33.35 6.18
CA SER A 143 -4.45 -34.39 5.34
C SER A 143 -4.33 -35.68 6.13
N ALA A 144 -4.76 -36.79 5.53
CA ALA A 144 -4.78 -38.11 6.16
C ALA A 144 -3.38 -38.64 6.56
N THR A 145 -2.31 -38.03 6.04
CA THR A 145 -0.93 -38.52 6.22
C THR A 145 -0.03 -37.59 7.02
N ARG A 146 -0.36 -36.29 7.15
CA ARG A 146 0.42 -35.33 7.92
C ARG A 146 -0.43 -34.10 8.28
N PRO A 147 -0.53 -33.69 9.56
CA PRO A 147 -1.16 -32.43 9.89
C PRO A 147 -0.28 -31.29 9.34
N SER A 148 -0.79 -30.60 8.31
CA SER A 148 -0.19 -29.36 7.79
C SER A 148 -1.01 -28.16 8.21
N ARG A 149 -0.35 -27.01 8.33
CA ARG A 149 -1.00 -25.72 8.56
C ARG A 149 -0.77 -24.83 7.35
N GLN A 150 -1.86 -24.31 6.79
CA GLN A 150 -1.81 -23.34 5.71
C GLN A 150 -2.23 -21.97 6.20
N LEU A 151 -1.82 -20.95 5.46
CA LEU A 151 -2.25 -19.58 5.73
C LEU A 151 -3.73 -19.48 5.40
N HIS A 152 -4.52 -18.97 6.34
CA HIS A 152 -5.92 -18.66 6.05
C HIS A 152 -5.99 -17.62 4.92
N PHE A 153 -6.97 -17.74 4.02
CA PHE A 153 -7.10 -16.87 2.85
C PHE A 153 -7.03 -15.37 3.18
N GLY A 154 -7.71 -14.95 4.26
CA GLY A 154 -7.69 -13.55 4.71
C GLY A 154 -6.35 -13.05 5.27
N SER A 155 -5.36 -13.92 5.46
CA SER A 155 -4.03 -13.57 5.96
C SER A 155 -3.00 -13.38 4.85
N PHE A 156 -3.27 -13.78 3.59
CA PHE A 156 -2.27 -13.67 2.51
C PHE A 156 -1.77 -12.24 2.34
N GLU A 157 -2.69 -11.28 2.15
CA GLU A 157 -2.34 -9.89 1.91
C GLU A 157 -1.50 -9.25 3.05
N PRO A 158 -1.90 -9.35 4.34
CA PRO A 158 -1.06 -8.87 5.44
C PRO A 158 0.34 -9.49 5.47
N VAL A 159 0.47 -10.79 5.16
CA VAL A 159 1.77 -11.47 5.10
C VAL A 159 2.58 -10.95 3.92
N THR A 160 1.98 -10.78 2.73
CA THR A 160 2.63 -10.17 1.57
C THR A 160 3.17 -8.79 1.89
N GLN A 161 2.34 -7.95 2.52
CA GLN A 161 2.70 -6.59 2.91
C GLN A 161 3.86 -6.58 3.91
N ALA A 162 3.85 -7.48 4.89
CA ALA A 162 4.94 -7.59 5.87
C ALA A 162 6.28 -7.98 5.21
N PHE A 163 6.28 -8.95 4.30
CA PHE A 163 7.50 -9.36 3.59
C PHE A 163 7.99 -8.29 2.61
N THR A 164 7.08 -7.60 1.94
CA THR A 164 7.41 -6.47 1.06
C THR A 164 8.04 -5.34 1.86
N ALA A 165 7.46 -5.00 3.01
CA ALA A 165 8.01 -4.01 3.93
C ALA A 165 9.40 -4.42 4.46
N LEU A 166 9.60 -5.69 4.78
CA LEU A 166 10.90 -6.21 5.22
C LEU A 166 11.95 -6.17 4.11
N ALA A 167 11.56 -6.44 2.87
CA ALA A 167 12.43 -6.33 1.70
C ALA A 167 12.87 -4.88 1.47
N VAL A 168 11.95 -3.92 1.61
CA VAL A 168 12.23 -2.47 1.50
C VAL A 168 13.19 -2.02 2.58
N PHE A 169 12.95 -2.40 3.84
CA PHE A 169 13.89 -2.18 4.94
C PHE A 169 15.28 -2.75 4.61
N ALA A 170 15.34 -4.01 4.16
CA ALA A 170 16.60 -4.68 3.85
C ALA A 170 17.38 -3.94 2.75
N ARG A 171 16.72 -3.48 1.68
CA ARG A 171 17.37 -2.65 0.63
C ARG A 171 17.89 -1.35 1.19
N ARG A 172 17.09 -0.68 2.03
CA ARG A 172 17.44 0.63 2.59
C ARG A 172 18.69 0.57 3.47
N MET A 173 18.87 -0.52 4.19
CA MET A 173 20.03 -0.78 5.04
C MET A 173 21.20 -1.45 4.32
N GLY A 174 21.12 -1.66 2.99
CA GLY A 174 22.19 -2.26 2.20
C GLY A 174 22.23 -3.79 2.22
N TYR A 175 21.25 -4.47 2.82
CA TYR A 175 21.12 -5.93 2.85
C TYR A 175 20.49 -6.47 1.55
N THR A 176 21.16 -6.28 0.41
CA THR A 176 20.61 -6.60 -0.93
C THR A 176 20.24 -8.06 -1.12
N SER A 177 21.09 -9.00 -0.67
CA SER A 177 20.81 -10.44 -0.76
C SER A 177 19.57 -10.83 0.03
N LEU A 178 19.41 -10.27 1.23
CA LEU A 178 18.22 -10.48 2.05
C LEU A 178 16.98 -9.94 1.33
N ALA A 179 17.04 -8.71 0.81
CA ALA A 179 15.92 -8.12 0.09
C ALA A 179 15.48 -8.96 -1.13
N THR A 180 16.43 -9.54 -1.87
CA THR A 180 16.13 -10.42 -3.00
C THR A 180 15.46 -11.71 -2.54
N CYS A 181 15.96 -12.33 -1.46
CA CYS A 181 15.33 -13.52 -0.89
C CYS A 181 13.90 -13.24 -0.42
N LEU A 182 13.67 -12.09 0.22
CA LEU A 182 12.35 -11.69 0.73
C LEU A 182 11.34 -11.41 -0.39
N ALA A 183 11.80 -10.98 -1.57
CA ALA A 183 10.95 -10.71 -2.72
C ALA A 183 10.43 -11.98 -3.43
N VAL A 184 11.05 -13.15 -3.19
CA VAL A 184 10.73 -14.42 -3.86
C VAL A 184 9.94 -15.36 -2.93
N ILE A 185 9.47 -14.88 -1.78
CA ILE A 185 8.91 -15.76 -0.75
C ILE A 185 7.64 -16.47 -1.23
N GLN A 186 7.75 -17.80 -1.26
CA GLN A 186 6.63 -18.71 -1.33
C GLN A 186 6.10 -18.93 0.09
N TYR A 187 4.78 -18.80 0.26
CA TYR A 187 4.09 -18.96 1.53
C TYR A 187 4.15 -20.43 2.01
N ASN A 188 5.25 -20.81 2.65
CA ASN A 188 5.42 -22.14 3.24
C ASN A 188 4.90 -22.18 4.69
N GLU A 189 4.62 -23.38 5.18
CA GLU A 189 3.94 -23.72 6.45
C GLU A 189 4.53 -23.12 7.75
N TYR A 190 5.62 -22.35 7.68
CA TYR A 190 6.30 -21.74 8.83
C TYR A 190 6.50 -20.23 8.65
N TRP A 191 5.67 -19.43 9.32
CA TRP A 191 5.68 -17.95 9.32
C TRP A 191 6.67 -17.35 10.34
N GLU A 192 7.73 -18.09 10.67
CA GLU A 192 8.80 -17.64 11.57
C GLU A 192 10.00 -17.15 10.76
N LEU A 193 10.41 -15.91 10.99
CA LEU A 193 11.62 -15.36 10.42
C LEU A 193 12.76 -15.44 11.43
N ARG A 194 13.90 -15.96 10.99
CA ARG A 194 15.14 -16.00 11.78
C ARG A 194 16.11 -15.00 11.18
N LEU A 195 16.36 -13.92 11.92
CA LEU A 195 17.31 -12.90 11.52
C LEU A 195 18.51 -12.93 12.46
N ALA A 196 19.69 -12.63 11.91
CA ALA A 196 20.86 -12.39 12.73
C ALA A 196 20.59 -11.18 13.64
N LYS A 197 21.03 -11.28 14.90
CA LYS A 197 20.85 -10.22 15.91
C LYS A 197 21.14 -8.79 15.41
N PRO A 198 22.28 -8.48 14.74
CA PRO A 198 22.55 -7.10 14.29
C PRO A 198 21.52 -6.59 13.27
N ILE A 199 20.98 -7.47 12.42
CA ILE A 199 19.92 -7.09 11.46
C ILE A 199 18.63 -6.76 12.22
N THR A 200 18.30 -7.56 13.23
CA THR A 200 17.12 -7.31 14.07
C THR A 200 17.26 -6.03 14.88
N ASP A 201 18.42 -5.76 15.47
CA ASP A 201 18.68 -4.52 16.21
C ASP A 201 18.50 -3.30 15.28
N THR A 202 19.00 -3.39 14.05
CA THR A 202 18.80 -2.34 13.01
C THR A 202 17.32 -2.18 12.63
N LEU A 203 16.58 -3.29 12.54
CA LEU A 203 15.14 -3.28 12.24
C LEU A 203 14.34 -2.60 13.35
N ILE A 204 14.65 -2.91 14.60
CA ILE A 204 13.99 -2.29 15.76
C ILE A 204 14.27 -0.79 15.78
N ALA A 205 15.54 -0.38 15.58
CA ALA A 205 15.90 1.03 15.51
C ALA A 205 15.17 1.77 14.38
N PHE A 206 15.09 1.16 13.20
CA PHE A 206 14.32 1.70 12.07
C PHE A 206 12.85 1.90 12.41
N VAL A 207 12.21 0.89 13.02
CA VAL A 207 10.80 0.97 13.40
C VAL A 207 10.59 2.04 14.47
N GLN A 208 11.46 2.16 15.47
CA GLN A 208 11.38 3.20 16.49
C GLN A 208 11.51 4.61 15.91
N GLN A 209 12.45 4.80 14.97
CA GLN A 209 12.68 6.08 14.32
C GLN A 209 11.48 6.54 13.48
N HIS A 210 10.85 5.61 12.74
CA HIS A 210 9.86 5.97 11.71
C HIS A 210 8.40 5.73 12.11
N ALA A 211 8.10 4.78 12.99
CA ALA A 211 6.73 4.52 13.45
C ALA A 211 6.31 5.42 14.62
N GLY A 212 7.21 6.28 15.13
CA GLY A 212 6.93 7.16 16.27
C GLY A 212 6.74 6.42 17.59
N THR A 213 7.13 5.15 17.67
CA THR A 213 7.16 4.40 18.93
C THR A 213 8.39 4.87 19.72
N SER A 214 8.25 6.00 20.41
CA SER A 214 9.21 6.34 21.47
C SER A 214 9.24 5.17 22.46
N PRO A 215 10.42 4.68 22.87
CA PRO A 215 10.49 3.73 23.96
C PRO A 215 9.85 4.41 25.18
N GLN A 216 8.65 3.97 25.58
CA GLN A 216 8.16 4.26 26.91
C GLN A 216 9.14 3.57 27.85
N SER A 217 10.03 4.37 28.44
CA SER A 217 10.91 3.99 29.52
C SER A 217 10.10 3.33 30.62
N ALA A 218 10.27 2.01 30.76
CA ALA A 218 9.86 1.22 31.91
C ALA A 218 11.13 0.72 32.60
#